data_AF-A0AAV8XAC2-F1
#
_entry.id   AF-A0AAV8XAC2-F1
#
_cell.length_a   1.000
_cell.length_b   1.000
_cell.length_c   1.000
_cell.angle_alpha   90.00
_cell.angle_beta   90.00
_cell.angle_gamma   90.00
#
_symmetry.space_group_name_H-M   'P 1'
#
loop_
_entity.id
_entity.type
_entity.pdbx_description
1 polymer ?
#
loop_
_entity_poly.entity_id
_entity_poly.type
_entity_poly.pdbx_seq_one_letter_code
_entity_poly.pdbx_strand_id
1 'polypeptide(L)'
;MALFRFQWLRRLVRRHSSPIPVDTAGQWKLRLSVVYMLVAWNAFGFVGYMMYTGKTDWAKYYGLISEEELNMKPGQQWAKTLGIKDATVYSVSGFNVSSYEVHDEGDDKEQISNINT
;
A
#
# COMPACT_ATOMS: atom_id res chain seq x y z
N MET A 1 22.31 -9.02 -12.38
CA MET A 1 21.00 -9.50 -12.92
C MET A 1 20.38 -10.49 -11.94
N ALA A 2 19.56 -10.02 -10.98
CA ALA A 2 19.09 -10.83 -9.85
C ALA A 2 17.57 -10.80 -9.65
N LEU A 3 16.78 -10.86 -10.74
CA LEU A 3 15.31 -10.83 -10.66
C LEU A 3 14.62 -12.19 -10.52
N PHE A 4 15.35 -13.32 -10.68
CA PHE A 4 14.75 -14.67 -10.60
C PHE A 4 15.59 -15.61 -9.73
N ARG A 5 15.68 -15.34 -8.42
CA ARG A 5 16.29 -16.25 -7.44
C ARG A 5 15.35 -17.36 -6.95
N PHE A 6 14.10 -17.39 -7.42
CA PHE A 6 13.14 -18.44 -7.07
C PHE A 6 13.46 -19.75 -7.83
N GLN A 7 14.22 -20.63 -7.16
CA GLN A 7 14.62 -21.92 -7.74
C GLN A 7 13.42 -22.79 -8.12
N TRP A 8 12.31 -22.71 -7.38
CA TRP A 8 11.09 -23.45 -7.67
C TRP A 8 10.44 -22.99 -8.98
N LEU A 9 10.42 -21.67 -9.25
CA LEU A 9 9.83 -21.10 -10.46
C LEU A 9 10.67 -21.49 -11.68
N ARG A 10 12.00 -21.39 -11.59
CA ARG A 10 12.90 -21.85 -12.64
C ARG A 10 12.72 -23.34 -12.94
N ARG A 11 12.57 -24.18 -11.90
CA ARG A 11 12.29 -25.62 -12.07
C ARG A 11 10.93 -25.86 -12.71
N LEU A 12 9.88 -25.16 -12.29
CA LEU A 12 8.52 -25.28 -12.84
C LEU A 12 8.49 -24.93 -14.32
N VAL A 13 9.06 -23.77 -14.68
CA VAL A 13 9.17 -23.30 -16.05
C VAL A 13 9.95 -24.32 -16.88
N ARG A 14 11.12 -24.77 -16.42
CA ARG A 14 11.93 -25.75 -17.16
C ARG A 14 11.27 -27.13 -17.29
N ARG A 15 10.38 -27.50 -16.37
CA ARG A 15 9.64 -28.78 -16.42
C ARG A 15 8.48 -28.76 -17.43
N HIS A 16 7.89 -27.59 -17.68
CA HIS A 16 6.76 -27.43 -18.61
C HIS A 16 7.13 -26.78 -19.95
N SER A 17 8.33 -26.19 -20.06
CA SER A 17 8.81 -25.54 -21.30
C SER A 17 9.82 -26.42 -22.00
N SER A 18 9.57 -26.78 -23.26
CA SER A 18 10.57 -27.36 -24.14
C SER A 18 11.63 -26.31 -24.53
N PRO A 19 12.87 -26.71 -24.87
CA PRO A 19 13.87 -25.78 -25.39
C PRO A 19 13.33 -25.09 -26.66
N ILE A 20 13.31 -23.75 -26.65
CA ILE A 20 12.77 -22.95 -27.73
C ILE A 20 13.91 -22.63 -28.71
N PRO A 21 13.74 -22.86 -30.03
CA PRO A 21 14.71 -22.42 -31.05
C PRO A 21 14.94 -20.91 -30.98
N VAL A 22 16.18 -20.47 -31.25
CA VAL A 22 16.62 -19.07 -31.07
C VAL A 22 15.72 -18.08 -31.83
N ASP A 23 15.38 -18.38 -33.08
CA ASP A 23 14.55 -17.50 -33.91
C ASP A 23 13.13 -17.34 -33.36
N THR A 24 12.58 -18.44 -32.83
CA THR A 24 11.25 -18.44 -32.21
C THR A 24 11.27 -17.65 -30.90
N ALA A 25 12.33 -17.80 -30.09
CA ALA A 25 12.49 -17.03 -28.85
C ALA A 25 12.59 -15.51 -29.13
N GLY A 26 13.28 -15.11 -30.20
CA GLY A 26 13.37 -13.72 -30.62
C GLY A 26 12.01 -13.11 -30.95
N GLN A 27 11.17 -13.83 -31.71
CA GLN A 27 9.82 -13.37 -32.05
C GLN A 27 8.92 -13.26 -30.81
N TRP A 28 8.96 -14.25 -29.92
CA TRP A 28 8.18 -14.23 -28.68
C TRP A 28 8.61 -13.09 -27.74
N LYS A 29 9.91 -12.79 -27.66
CA LYS A 29 10.41 -11.65 -26.90
C LYS A 29 9.80 -10.35 -27.43
N LEU A 30 9.82 -10.13 -28.74
CA LEU A 30 9.29 -8.91 -29.36
C LEU A 30 7.77 -8.77 -29.11
N ARG A 31 7.02 -9.86 -29.29
CA ARG A 31 5.57 -9.88 -29.02
C ARG A 31 5.27 -9.55 -27.55
N LEU A 32 5.98 -10.18 -26.61
CA LEU A 32 5.81 -9.92 -25.19
C LEU A 32 6.21 -8.49 -24.81
N SER A 33 7.23 -7.91 -25.44
CA SER A 33 7.60 -6.50 -25.24
C SER A 33 6.50 -5.54 -25.70
N VAL A 34 5.86 -5.80 -26.85
CA VAL A 34 4.73 -4.98 -27.33
C VAL A 34 3.53 -5.09 -26.39
N VAL A 35 3.18 -6.30 -25.97
CA VAL A 35 2.10 -6.52 -24.99
C VAL A 35 2.40 -5.80 -23.68
N TYR A 36 3.63 -5.93 -23.18
CA TYR A 36 4.07 -5.23 -21.97
C TYR A 36 3.94 -3.71 -22.11
N MET A 37 4.36 -3.14 -23.23
CA MET A 37 4.23 -1.70 -23.49
C MET A 37 2.77 -1.26 -23.47
N LEU A 38 1.88 -1.98 -24.14
CA LEU A 38 0.45 -1.65 -24.17
C LEU A 38 -0.18 -1.72 -22.78
N VAL A 39 0.10 -2.79 -22.02
CA VAL A 39 -0.43 -2.95 -20.66
C VAL A 39 0.12 -1.87 -19.74
N ALA A 40 1.43 -1.62 -19.78
CA ALA A 40 2.07 -0.60 -18.97
C ALA A 40 1.54 0.81 -19.28
N TRP A 41 1.31 1.12 -20.56
CA TRP A 41 0.76 2.40 -20.98
C TRP A 41 -0.67 2.62 -20.45
N ASN A 42 -1.51 1.58 -20.52
CA ASN A 42 -2.86 1.65 -19.97
C ASN A 42 -2.85 1.75 -18.43
N ALA A 43 -1.99 0.98 -17.76
CA ALA A 43 -1.83 1.06 -16.31
C ALA A 43 -1.33 2.44 -15.87
N PHE A 44 -0.38 3.03 -16.61
CA PHE A 44 0.11 4.38 -16.35
C PHE A 44 -0.99 5.43 -16.49
N GLY A 45 -1.78 5.37 -17.57
CA GLY A 45 -2.93 6.26 -17.76
C GLY A 45 -3.98 6.11 -16.65
N PHE A 46 -4.24 4.87 -16.22
CA PHE A 46 -5.15 4.59 -15.11
C PHE A 46 -4.65 5.19 -13.78
N VAL A 47 -3.37 5.02 -13.45
CA VAL A 47 -2.76 5.64 -12.27
C VAL A 47 -2.85 7.18 -12.35
N GLY A 48 -2.57 7.77 -13.51
CA GLY A 48 -2.70 9.20 -13.72
C GLY A 48 -4.14 9.71 -13.55
N TYR A 49 -5.13 8.98 -14.07
CA TYR A 49 -6.55 9.30 -13.91
C TYR A 49 -6.98 9.27 -12.44
N MET A 50 -6.49 8.30 -11.66
CA MET A 50 -6.79 8.23 -10.24
C MET A 50 -6.13 9.33 -9.42
N MET A 51 -4.92 9.72 -9.81
CA MET A 51 -4.26 10.88 -9.23
C MET A 51 -5.07 12.16 -9.49
N TYR A 52 -5.56 12.34 -10.72
CA TYR A 52 -6.40 13.48 -11.08
C TYR A 52 -7.74 13.51 -10.33
N THR A 53 -8.38 12.35 -10.15
CA THR A 53 -9.66 12.25 -9.43
C THR A 53 -9.54 12.29 -7.90
N GLY A 54 -8.33 12.52 -7.36
CA GLY A 54 -8.10 12.59 -5.92
C GLY A 54 -8.28 11.25 -5.19
N LYS A 55 -8.31 10.14 -5.94
CA LYS A 55 -8.42 8.76 -5.43
C LYS A 55 -7.05 8.10 -5.29
N THR A 56 -6.01 8.87 -4.98
CA THR A 56 -4.69 8.32 -4.64
C THR A 56 -4.78 7.43 -3.41
N ASP A 57 -5.65 7.79 -2.47
CA ASP A 57 -5.96 6.98 -1.29
C ASP A 57 -7.13 6.03 -1.59
N TRP A 58 -6.79 4.85 -2.11
CA TRP A 58 -7.76 3.80 -2.41
C TRP A 58 -8.47 3.27 -1.17
N ALA A 59 -7.80 3.26 -0.02
CA ALA A 59 -8.38 2.76 1.22
C ALA A 59 -9.54 3.64 1.72
N LYS A 60 -9.40 4.97 1.53
CA LYS A 60 -10.47 5.94 1.73
C LYS A 60 -11.67 5.70 0.81
N TYR A 61 -11.43 5.41 -0.47
CA TYR A 61 -12.50 5.25 -1.46
C TYR A 61 -13.35 3.98 -1.24
N TYR A 62 -12.76 2.90 -0.74
CA TYR A 62 -13.46 1.65 -0.47
C TYR A 62 -14.03 1.54 0.96
N GLY A 63 -13.95 2.61 1.76
CA GLY A 63 -14.51 2.63 3.12
C GLY A 63 -13.85 1.65 4.09
N LEU A 64 -12.59 1.27 3.81
CA LEU A 64 -11.82 0.33 4.66
C LEU A 64 -11.22 1.01 5.90
N ILE A 65 -11.28 2.34 5.95
CA ILE A 65 -10.78 3.19 7.04
C ILE A 65 -11.98 3.95 7.61
N SER A 66 -12.17 3.91 8.93
CA SER A 66 -13.22 4.68 9.59
C SER A 66 -12.94 6.19 9.48
N GLU A 67 -13.97 7.05 9.51
CA GLU A 67 -13.78 8.50 9.42
C GLU A 67 -12.86 9.04 10.54
N GLU A 68 -12.79 8.35 11.68
CA GLU A 68 -11.88 8.66 12.79
C GLU A 68 -10.42 8.37 12.43
N GLU A 69 -10.11 7.20 11.87
CA GLU A 69 -8.74 6.86 11.46
C GLU A 69 -8.25 7.77 10.34
N LEU A 70 -9.16 8.28 9.52
CA LEU A 70 -8.86 9.18 8.39
C LEU A 70 -8.45 10.58 8.84
N ASN A 71 -8.93 11.03 10.00
CA ASN A 71 -8.57 12.31 10.60
C ASN A 71 -7.35 12.21 11.53
N MET A 72 -6.95 10.98 11.91
CA MET A 72 -5.74 10.77 12.71
C MET A 72 -4.49 11.03 11.88
N LYS A 73 -3.57 11.82 12.43
CA LYS A 73 -2.25 11.99 11.82
C LYS A 73 -1.51 10.64 11.81
N PRO A 74 -0.64 10.35 10.82
CA PRO A 74 0.09 9.08 10.77
C PRO A 74 0.80 8.72 12.07
N GLY A 75 1.37 9.70 12.78
CA GLY A 75 2.01 9.47 14.08
C GLY A 75 1.06 9.02 15.19
N GLN A 76 -0.20 9.49 15.17
CA GLN A 76 -1.24 9.02 16.09
C GLN A 76 -1.67 7.60 15.75
N GLN A 77 -1.82 7.28 14.46
CA GLN A 77 -2.12 5.92 14.01
C GLN A 77 -1.04 4.94 14.48
N TRP A 78 0.23 5.30 14.33
CA TRP A 78 1.35 4.48 14.81
C TRP A 78 1.37 4.35 16.33
N ALA A 79 1.15 5.44 17.08
CA ALA A 79 1.07 5.39 18.54
C ALA A 79 -0.05 4.46 19.03
N LYS A 80 -1.24 4.51 18.40
CA LYS A 80 -2.38 3.63 18.67
C LYS A 80 -2.08 2.17 18.33
N THR A 81 -1.48 1.88 17.17
CA THR A 81 -1.09 0.49 16.81
C THR A 81 -0.05 -0.11 17.75
N LEU A 82 0.79 0.73 18.37
CA LEU A 82 1.83 0.32 19.31
C LEU A 82 1.37 0.33 20.77
N GLY A 83 0.13 0.78 21.07
CA GLY A 83 -0.42 0.87 22.43
C GLY A 83 0.29 1.87 23.34
N ILE A 84 0.89 2.92 22.77
CA ILE A 84 1.64 3.93 23.52
C ILE A 84 0.68 5.04 23.97
N LYS A 85 0.47 5.15 25.29
CA LYS A 85 -0.50 6.08 25.91
C LYS A 85 -0.09 7.56 25.79
N ASP A 86 1.21 7.83 25.92
CA ASP A 86 1.80 9.16 25.79
C ASP A 86 2.92 9.11 24.77
N ALA A 87 2.70 9.70 23.59
CA ALA A 87 3.70 9.76 22.53
C ALA A 87 3.94 11.20 22.08
N THR A 88 5.20 11.66 22.21
CA THR A 88 5.64 12.90 21.56
C THR A 88 5.99 12.59 20.12
N VAL A 89 5.18 13.06 19.18
CA VAL A 89 5.43 12.84 17.75
C VAL A 89 6.16 14.04 17.16
N TYR A 90 7.35 13.79 16.63
CA TYR A 90 8.08 14.75 15.81
C TYR A 90 7.73 14.53 14.34
N SER A 91 7.05 15.50 13.74
CA SER A 91 6.75 15.55 12.31
C SER A 91 7.78 16.43 11.61
N VAL A 92 8.51 15.83 10.67
CA VAL A 92 9.44 16.55 9.78
C VAL A 92 8.83 16.63 8.40
N SER A 93 8.50 17.84 7.93
CA SER A 93 8.02 18.09 6.57
C SER A 93 8.94 19.09 5.89
N GLY A 94 9.79 18.61 4.98
CA GLY A 94 10.82 19.43 4.33
C GLY A 94 11.85 19.95 5.34
N PHE A 95 11.90 21.27 5.54
CA PHE A 95 12.80 21.95 6.50
C PHE A 95 12.10 22.39 7.79
N ASN A 96 10.82 22.05 7.99
CA ASN A 96 10.07 22.46 9.16
C ASN A 96 9.85 21.25 10.09
N VAL A 97 10.21 21.42 11.36
CA VAL A 97 10.04 20.41 12.41
C VAL A 97 8.93 20.89 13.34
N SER A 98 7.84 20.13 13.42
CA SER A 98 6.73 20.40 14.32
C SER A 98 6.55 19.25 15.30
N SER A 99 6.36 19.57 16.58
CA SER A 99 6.09 18.61 17.65
C SER A 99 4.64 18.73 18.09
N TYR A 100 3.98 17.59 18.28
CA TYR A 100 2.67 17.54 18.94
C TYR A 100 2.64 16.35 19.90
N GLU A 101 2.00 16.54 21.03
CA GLU A 101 1.77 15.50 22.03
C GLU A 101 0.50 14.73 21.68
N VAL A 102 0.58 13.41 21.73
CA VAL A 102 -0.56 12.51 21.55
C VAL A 102 -0.86 11.92 22.91
N HIS A 103 -1.98 12.32 23.49
CA HIS A 103 -2.58 11.65 24.64
C HIS A 103 -3.71 10.76 24.13
N ASP A 104 -3.52 9.45 24.26
CA ASP A 104 -4.59 8.48 24.05
C ASP A 104 -5.38 8.39 25.36
N GLU A 105 -6.44 9.19 25.49
CA GLU A 105 -7.45 8.97 26.54
C GLU A 105 -8.17 7.68 26.17
N GLY A 106 -7.67 6.56 26.70
CA GLY A 106 -8.26 5.24 26.54
C GLY A 106 -9.75 5.30 26.80
N ASP A 107 -10.52 4.90 25.79
CA ASP A 107 -11.98 4.85 25.80
C ASP A 107 -12.48 3.63 26.61
N ASP A 108 -12.00 3.51 27.85
CA ASP A 108 -12.51 2.60 28.87
C ASP A 108 -13.52 3.31 29.77
N LYS A 109 -14.35 4.21 29.21
CA LYS A 109 -15.56 4.67 29.91
C LYS A 109 -16.64 3.63 29.70
N GLU A 110 -16.65 2.66 30.61
CA GLU A 110 -17.85 1.90 30.97
C GLU A 110 -19.06 2.84 31.04
N GLN A 111 -19.89 2.82 30.00
CA GLN A 111 -21.25 3.33 30.09
C GLN A 111 -22.08 2.35 30.93
N ILE A 112 -21.91 2.37 32.25
CA ILE A 112 -22.92 1.88 33.18
C ILE A 112 -23.22 3.02 34.16
N SER A 113 -23.94 4.02 33.66
CA SER A 113 -24.83 4.80 34.51
C SER A 113 -26.17 4.92 33.79
N ASN A 114 -27.16 4.18 34.30
CA ASN A 114 -28.58 4.52 34.41
C ASN A 114 -29.48 3.27 34.39
N ILE A 115 -29.65 2.62 35.55
CA ILE A 115 -30.96 2.11 35.97
C ILE A 115 -31.13 2.46 37.44
N ASN A 116 -31.82 3.58 37.70
CA ASN A 116 -32.56 3.79 38.94
C ASN A 116 -34.05 3.73 38.58
N THR A 117 -34.69 2.60 38.90
CA THR A 117 -36.00 2.53 39.57
C THR A 117 -36.06 1.19 40.28
#